data_AF-A0A5E4KLP7-F1
#
_entry.id   AF-A0A5E4KLP7-F1
#
_cell.length_a   1.000
_cell.length_b   1.000
_cell.length_c   1.000
_cell.angle_alpha   90.00
_cell.angle_beta   90.00
_cell.angle_gamma   90.00
#
_symmetry.space_group_name_H-M   'P 1'
#
loop_
_entity.id
_entity.type
_entity.pdbx_description
1 polymer ?
#
loop_
_entity_poly.entity_id
_entity_poly.type
_entity_poly.pdbx_seq_one_letter_code
_entity_poly.pdbx_strand_id
1 'polypeptide(L)' 'MNYENRGGFRPSGPRNMHMGPREMHKATCADCGQETEVPFVPSGDRPVYCRDCYQNHRPKRY' A
#
# COMPACT_ATOMS: atom_id res chain seq x y z
N MET A 1 0.32 -37.36 37.33
CA MET A 1 1.32 -36.41 36.80
C MET A 1 0.57 -35.39 35.96
N ASN A 2 0.27 -34.22 36.53
CA ASN A 2 -0.50 -33.14 35.90
C ASN A 2 0.47 -32.05 35.41
N TYR A 3 0.42 -31.69 34.13
CA TYR A 3 1.09 -30.50 33.60
C TYR A 3 0.13 -29.74 32.67
N GLU A 4 -1.02 -29.33 33.23
CA GLU A 4 -2.08 -28.61 32.53
C GLU A 4 -1.94 -27.10 32.75
N ASN A 5 -0.85 -26.50 32.26
CA ASN A 5 -0.73 -25.04 32.17
C ASN A 5 0.39 -24.61 31.21
N ARG A 6 0.06 -24.40 29.93
CA ARG A 6 0.75 -23.42 29.07
C ARG A 6 0.02 -23.24 27.73
N GLY A 7 -0.81 -22.21 27.66
CA GLY A 7 -1.41 -21.80 26.38
C GLY A 7 -2.47 -20.72 26.54
N GLY A 8 -2.14 -19.64 27.25
CA GLY A 8 -3.05 -18.50 27.42
C GLY A 8 -3.48 -17.91 26.08
N PHE A 9 -4.79 -17.77 25.93
CA PHE A 9 -5.45 -17.00 24.89
C PHE A 9 -4.84 -15.59 24.80
N ARG A 10 -4.38 -15.21 23.61
CA ARG A 10 -4.37 -13.79 23.20
C ARG A 10 -5.49 -13.61 22.19
N PRO A 11 -6.70 -13.18 22.61
CA PRO A 11 -7.69 -12.75 21.64
C PRO A 11 -7.04 -11.61 20.86
N SER A 12 -6.83 -11.83 19.57
CA SER A 12 -6.41 -10.77 18.67
C SER A 12 -7.53 -9.75 18.67
N GLY A 13 -7.35 -8.67 19.44
CA GLY A 13 -8.31 -7.59 19.56
C GLY A 13 -8.70 -7.04 18.17
N PRO A 14 -9.87 -6.39 18.07
CA PRO A 14 -10.38 -5.90 16.80
C PRO A 14 -9.32 -5.02 16.15
N ARG A 15 -8.86 -5.43 14.97
CA ARG A 15 -7.84 -4.70 14.23
C ARG A 15 -8.47 -3.39 13.80
N ASN A 16 -8.11 -2.36 14.55
CA ASN A 16 -8.62 -1.01 14.49
C ASN A 16 -8.71 -0.54 13.03
N MET A 17 -9.95 -0.55 12.50
CA MET A 17 -10.39 -0.14 11.16
C MET A 17 -10.27 1.38 10.99
N HIS A 18 -9.06 1.94 11.05
CA HIS A 18 -8.80 3.36 10.81
C HIS A 18 -8.11 3.63 9.46
N MET A 19 -8.34 2.79 8.46
CA MET A 19 -8.02 3.17 7.08
C MET A 19 -9.17 4.05 6.58
N GLY A 20 -9.17 5.32 7.01
CA GLY A 20 -10.06 6.33 6.44
C GLY A 20 -9.96 6.31 4.92
N PRO A 21 -11.03 6.66 4.19
CA PRO A 21 -11.01 6.65 2.73
C PRO A 21 -9.84 7.50 2.23
N ARG A 22 -8.85 6.85 1.61
CA ARG A 22 -7.72 7.53 0.98
C ARG A 22 -8.27 8.25 -0.24
N GLU A 23 -8.10 9.57 -0.27
CA GLU A 23 -8.44 10.37 -1.43
C GLU A 23 -7.56 9.92 -2.60
N MET A 24 -8.22 9.51 -3.68
CA MET A 24 -7.56 9.09 -4.91
C MET A 24 -7.51 10.30 -5.84
N HIS A 25 -6.31 10.68 -6.26
CA HIS A 25 -6.10 11.77 -7.20
C HIS A 25 -5.84 11.21 -8.59
N LYS A 26 -6.47 11.83 -9.60
CA LYS A 26 -6.18 11.53 -11.01
C LYS A 26 -4.80 12.08 -11.37
N ALA A 27 -3.97 11.26 -11.98
CA ALA A 27 -2.65 11.62 -12.45
C ALA A 27 -2.37 10.95 -13.81
N THR A 28 -1.50 11.56 -14.60
CA THR A 28 -1.06 11.01 -15.89
C THR A 28 0.26 10.30 -15.72
N CYS A 29 0.37 9.08 -16.23
CA CYS A 29 1.63 8.34 -16.23
C CYS A 29 2.67 9.04 -17.11
N ALA A 30 3.83 9.39 -16.55
CA ALA A 30 4.90 10.08 -17.27
C ALA A 30 5.59 9.21 -18.34
N ASP A 31 5.43 7.88 -18.27
CA ASP A 31 6.10 6.93 -19.15
C ASP A 31 5.22 6.52 -20.34
N CYS A 32 3.97 6.14 -20.07
CA CYS A 32 3.04 5.65 -21.10
C CYS A 32 1.85 6.60 -21.39
N GLY A 33 1.72 7.70 -20.66
CA GLY A 33 0.66 8.71 -20.88
C GLY A 33 -0.75 8.32 -20.44
N GLN A 34 -0.94 7.17 -19.79
CA GLN A 34 -2.26 6.71 -19.35
C GLN A 34 -2.75 7.45 -18.08
N GLU A 35 -4.06 7.63 -17.96
CA GLU A 35 -4.68 8.15 -16.73
C GLU A 35 -4.67 7.09 -15.63
N THR A 36 -4.24 7.46 -14.42
CA THR A 36 -4.15 6.56 -13.27
C THR A 36 -4.61 7.26 -11.99
N GLU A 37 -5.10 6.50 -11.03
CA GLU A 37 -5.55 7.00 -9.74
C GLU A 37 -4.50 6.67 -8.68
N VAL A 38 -3.94 7.71 -8.06
CA VAL A 38 -2.89 7.58 -7.05
C VAL A 38 -3.34 8.13 -5.70
N PRO A 39 -2.95 7.50 -4.58
CA PRO A 39 -3.34 7.92 -3.23
C PRO A 39 -2.52 9.12 -2.71
N PHE A 40 -1.82 9.84 -3.59
CA PHE A 40 -0.97 10.97 -3.25
C PHE A 40 -1.20 12.10 -4.26
N VAL A 41 -1.03 13.35 -3.84
CA VAL A 41 -1.20 14.50 -4.73
C VAL A 41 -0.04 14.54 -5.73
N PRO A 42 -0.31 14.53 -7.05
CA PRO A 42 0.72 14.67 -8.07
C PRO A 42 1.24 16.13 -8.07
N SER A 43 2.39 16.39 -7.44
CA SER A 43 2.94 17.75 -7.32
C SER A 43 3.62 18.28 -8.60
N GLY A 44 3.75 17.47 -9.65
CA GLY A 44 4.47 17.85 -10.88
C GLY A 44 6.00 17.82 -10.75
N ASP A 45 6.53 17.98 -9.53
CA ASP A 45 7.97 17.86 -9.23
C ASP A 45 8.51 16.43 -9.39
N ARG A 46 7.63 15.42 -9.28
CA ARG A 46 7.99 13.99 -9.36
C ARG A 46 7.13 13.29 -10.42
N PRO A 47 7.73 12.46 -11.28
CA PRO A 47 6.98 11.72 -12.28
C PRO A 47 6.05 10.70 -11.61
N VAL A 48 4.79 10.68 -12.03
CA VAL A 48 3.82 9.66 -11.61
C VAL A 48 3.90 8.51 -12.59
N TYR A 49 3.91 7.29 -12.06
CA TYR A 49 3.92 6.07 -12.86
C TYR A 49 2.67 5.25 -12.55
N CYS A 50 2.09 4.63 -13.58
CA CYS A 50 1.05 3.62 -13.39
C CYS A 50 1.64 2.39 -12.69
N ARG A 51 0.76 1.48 -12.25
CA ARG A 51 1.15 0.24 -11.56
C ARG A 51 2.17 -0.59 -12.37
N ASP A 52 2.04 -0.62 -13.68
CA ASP A 52 2.91 -1.40 -14.57
C ASP A 52 4.28 -0.74 -14.77
N CYS A 53 4.29 0.54 -15.17
CA CYS A 53 5.55 1.30 -15.31
C CYS A 53 6.30 1.37 -13.97
N TYR A 54 5.60 1.58 -12.85
CA TYR A 54 6.24 1.58 -11.53
C TYR A 54 6.91 0.24 -11.23
N GLN A 55 6.27 -0.89 -11.56
CA GLN A 55 6.88 -2.21 -11.38
C GLN A 55 8.14 -2.39 -12.23
N ASN A 56 8.15 -1.88 -13.46
CA ASN A 56 9.31 -1.92 -14.34
C ASN A 56 10.47 -1.04 -13.83
N HIS A 57 10.16 0.11 -13.23
CA HIS A 57 11.15 1.02 -12.64
C HIS A 57 11.65 0.59 -11.26
N ARG A 58 11.03 -0.39 -10.60
CA ARG A 58 11.48 -0.84 -9.27
C ARG A 58 12.86 -1.49 -9.40
N PRO A 59 13.89 -0.99 -8.68
CA PRO A 59 15.19 -1.64 -8.68
C PRO A 59 15.03 -3.06 -8.13
N LYS A 60 15.66 -4.03 -8.78
CA LYS A 60 15.73 -5.40 -8.28
C LYS A 60 16.31 -5.35 -6.87
N ARG A 61 15.49 -5.73 -5.89
CA ARG A 61 15.96 -6.01 -4.54
C ARG A 61 16.74 -7.33 -4.64
N TYR A 62 18.07 -7.24 -4.66
CA TYR A 62 18.97 -8.38 -4.52
C TYR A 62 18.90 -8.90 -3.08
#